data_AF-G8RX14-F1
#
_entry.id   AF-G8RX14-F1
#
_cell.length_a   1.000
_cell.length_b   1.000
_cell.length_c   1.000
_cell.angle_alpha   90.00
_cell.angle_beta   90.00
_cell.angle_gamma   90.00
#
_symmetry.space_group_name_H-M   'P 1'
#
loop_
_entity.id
_entity.type
_entity.pdbx_description
1 polymer ?
#
loop_
_entity_poly.entity_id
_entity_poly.type
_entity_poly.pdbx_seq_one_letter_code
_entity_poly.pdbx_strand_id
1 'polypeptide(L)'
;MTTPPGNPPPYGQPPSPYGEQPPYGGQPSNPYPAAPYPPPPPPPGAYPPPPPSGYPPPPPQPYSQQPPGFPPAPKSNNKKIIFIVVGVIAALIIGIIGVVVLYLAFGQGTVTATDVKMGDCLSEIPSDTKVLTVKTIDCAKPHAGEVFAVLQMPGGDFPGQSTIDTYADKCSPALASYSPSSMTDDSVQLYVLYPTAETWDQGDRAVTCIATLDPPRSGSLKG
;
A
#
# COMPACT_ATOMS: atom_id res chain seq x y z
N MET A 1 66.70 2.63 20.76
CA MET A 1 66.23 4.03 20.82
C MET A 1 64.76 4.00 20.42
N THR A 2 63.87 3.94 21.39
CA THR A 2 62.43 3.76 21.21
C THR A 2 61.73 5.10 21.39
N THR A 3 61.16 5.65 20.32
CA THR A 3 60.29 6.82 20.37
C THR A 3 58.91 6.42 20.90
N PRO A 4 58.29 7.20 21.80
CA PRO A 4 56.93 6.95 22.23
C PRO A 4 55.91 7.45 21.17
N PRO A 5 54.75 6.80 21.02
CA PRO A 5 53.69 7.26 20.13
C PRO A 5 53.05 8.56 20.68
N GLY A 6 52.90 9.55 19.78
CA GLY A 6 52.32 10.85 20.09
C GLY A 6 50.81 10.77 20.38
N ASN A 7 50.35 11.70 21.21
CA ASN A 7 48.94 11.90 21.56
C ASN A 7 48.07 12.17 20.30
N PRO A 8 46.84 11.63 20.22
CA PRO A 8 45.87 12.08 19.23
C PRO A 8 45.39 13.52 19.52
N PRO A 9 44.98 14.29 18.48
CA PRO A 9 44.46 15.64 18.65
C PRO A 9 43.13 15.65 19.41
N PRO A 10 42.78 16.75 20.10
CA PRO A 10 41.54 16.84 20.86
C PRO A 10 40.34 16.84 19.91
N TYR A 11 39.37 15.99 20.23
CA TYR A 11 38.07 15.90 19.58
C TYR A 11 37.42 17.28 19.44
N GLY A 12 37.09 17.67 18.20
CA GLY A 12 36.31 18.86 17.93
C GLY A 12 34.92 18.76 18.56
N GLN A 13 34.48 19.86 19.18
CA GLN A 13 33.13 19.98 19.73
C GLN A 13 32.05 19.71 18.66
N PRO A 14 30.95 19.02 19.00
CA PRO A 14 29.80 18.94 18.12
C PRO A 14 29.13 20.33 18.00
N PRO A 15 28.63 20.72 16.81
CA PRO A 15 27.88 21.97 16.65
C PRO A 15 26.56 21.94 17.45
N SER A 16 26.21 23.09 18.03
CA SER A 16 25.01 23.29 18.85
C SER A 16 23.71 23.10 18.04
N PRO A 17 22.64 22.53 18.64
CA PRO A 17 21.38 22.25 17.94
C PRO A 17 20.39 23.42 17.89
N TYR A 18 20.81 24.67 18.12
CA TYR A 18 19.90 25.81 18.17
C TYR A 18 20.33 26.97 17.26
N GLY A 19 19.57 27.11 16.16
CA GLY A 19 19.06 28.40 15.71
C GLY A 19 19.60 28.94 14.38
N GLU A 20 18.84 28.72 13.30
CA GLU A 20 18.51 29.77 12.31
C GLU A 20 17.06 29.55 11.82
N GLN A 21 16.16 30.47 12.15
CA GLN A 21 14.78 30.49 11.64
C GLN A 21 14.76 31.04 10.20
N PRO A 22 14.00 30.43 9.26
CA PRO A 22 13.80 31.02 7.94
C PRO A 22 12.83 32.20 8.01
N PRO A 23 12.98 33.21 7.13
CA PRO A 23 12.14 34.40 7.12
C PRO A 23 10.69 34.06 6.74
N TYR A 24 9.76 34.61 7.51
CA TYR A 24 8.33 34.60 7.27
C TYR A 24 7.99 35.34 5.96
N GLY A 25 7.26 34.69 5.05
CA GLY A 25 6.55 35.39 3.97
C GLY A 25 6.60 34.70 2.61
N GLY A 26 5.60 33.88 2.31
CA GLY A 26 5.42 33.30 0.98
C GLY A 26 4.25 32.33 0.95
N GLN A 27 3.02 32.85 1.02
CA GLN A 27 1.82 32.04 0.85
C GLN A 27 1.65 31.68 -0.64
N PRO A 28 1.44 30.42 -1.03
CA PRO A 28 1.21 30.05 -2.42
C PRO A 28 -0.10 30.68 -2.92
N SER A 29 -0.04 31.33 -4.09
CA SER A 29 -1.20 31.93 -4.75
C SER A 29 -2.20 30.86 -5.15
N ASN A 30 -3.35 30.83 -4.48
CA ASN A 30 -4.47 29.96 -4.82
C ASN A 30 -5.09 30.42 -6.15
N PRO A 31 -5.14 29.60 -7.21
CA PRO A 31 -5.53 30.06 -8.56
C PRO A 31 -7.05 30.14 -8.79
N TYR A 32 -7.87 30.05 -7.74
CA TYR A 32 -9.33 30.07 -7.86
C TYR A 32 -9.90 31.42 -7.41
N PRO A 33 -10.66 32.14 -8.27
CA PRO A 33 -11.33 33.36 -7.86
C PRO A 33 -12.41 33.06 -6.81
N ALA A 34 -12.44 33.86 -5.75
CA ALA A 34 -13.46 33.80 -4.71
C ALA A 34 -14.85 34.11 -5.31
N ALA A 35 -15.85 33.28 -5.01
CA ALA A 35 -17.23 33.50 -5.41
C ALA A 35 -17.80 34.75 -4.70
N PRO A 36 -18.59 35.60 -5.36
CA PRO A 36 -19.25 36.75 -4.71
C PRO A 36 -20.20 36.29 -3.61
N TYR A 37 -20.13 36.93 -2.44
CA TYR A 37 -21.06 36.69 -1.34
C TYR A 37 -22.50 37.07 -1.75
N PRO A 38 -23.53 36.33 -1.29
CA PRO A 38 -24.92 36.70 -1.51
C PRO A 38 -25.28 38.00 -0.74
N PRO A 39 -26.18 38.83 -1.29
CA PRO A 39 -26.61 40.06 -0.62
C PRO A 39 -27.41 39.74 0.66
N PRO A 40 -27.34 40.61 1.69
CA PRO A 40 -28.09 40.43 2.91
C PRO A 40 -29.60 40.57 2.69
N PRO A 41 -30.44 39.91 3.51
CA PRO A 41 -31.89 40.03 3.42
C PRO A 41 -32.37 41.45 3.78
N PRO A 42 -33.50 41.91 3.20
CA PRO A 42 -34.05 43.24 3.49
C PRO A 42 -34.56 43.35 4.94
N PRO A 43 -34.53 44.56 5.53
CA PRO A 43 -34.98 44.77 6.90
C PRO A 43 -36.49 44.52 7.06
N PRO A 44 -36.92 43.90 8.18
CA PRO A 44 -38.33 43.68 8.46
C PRO A 44 -38.99 45.00 8.90
N GLY A 45 -39.89 45.57 8.08
CA GLY A 45 -40.59 46.78 8.52
C GLY A 45 -41.48 47.55 7.56
N ALA A 46 -41.76 47.10 6.33
CA ALA A 46 -42.62 47.84 5.40
C ALA A 46 -43.84 47.02 4.97
N TYR A 47 -44.83 46.88 5.86
CA TYR A 47 -46.17 46.54 5.43
C TYR A 47 -46.84 47.80 4.88
N PRO A 48 -47.40 47.81 3.66
CA PRO A 48 -48.14 48.95 3.15
C PRO A 48 -49.43 49.17 3.96
N PRO A 49 -49.92 50.42 4.09
CA PRO A 49 -51.16 50.71 4.79
C PRO A 49 -52.36 50.09 4.06
N PRO A 50 -53.43 49.68 4.77
CA PRO A 50 -54.63 49.15 4.15
C PRO A 50 -55.32 50.24 3.29
N PRO A 51 -55.92 49.88 2.14
CA PRO A 51 -56.56 50.83 1.25
C PRO A 51 -57.87 51.40 1.83
N PRO A 52 -58.30 52.61 1.42
CA PRO A 52 -59.54 53.24 1.89
C PRO A 52 -60.79 52.45 1.48
N SER A 53 -61.72 52.30 2.43
CA SER A 53 -63.03 51.69 2.24
C SER A 53 -63.92 52.54 1.34
N GLY A 54 -64.13 52.15 0.08
CA GLY A 54 -65.07 52.87 -0.79
C GLY A 54 -65.20 52.41 -2.25
N TYR A 55 -64.49 51.38 -2.70
CA TYR A 55 -64.64 50.90 -4.09
C TYR A 55 -65.69 49.77 -4.17
N PRO A 56 -66.64 49.83 -5.12
CA PRO A 56 -67.54 48.71 -5.38
C PRO A 56 -66.73 47.50 -5.88
N PRO A 57 -67.16 46.27 -5.56
CA PRO A 57 -66.45 45.07 -5.98
C PRO A 57 -66.40 44.98 -7.51
N PRO A 58 -65.30 44.50 -8.10
CA PRO A 58 -65.24 44.24 -9.53
C PRO A 58 -66.29 43.18 -9.94
N PRO A 59 -66.77 43.20 -11.19
CA PRO A 59 -67.74 42.22 -11.66
C PRO A 59 -67.19 40.79 -11.55
N PRO A 60 -68.03 39.79 -11.23
CA PRO A 60 -67.59 38.41 -11.11
C PRO A 60 -66.95 37.97 -12.42
N GLN A 61 -65.70 37.52 -12.34
CA GLN A 61 -65.00 36.93 -13.48
C GLN A 61 -65.77 35.69 -13.96
N PRO A 62 -65.84 35.43 -15.28
CA PRO A 62 -66.48 34.22 -15.79
C PRO A 62 -65.83 33.01 -15.15
N TYR A 63 -66.64 32.07 -14.65
CA TYR A 63 -66.16 30.85 -14.00
C TYR A 63 -65.07 30.20 -14.85
N SER A 64 -63.82 30.30 -14.40
CA SER A 64 -62.72 29.52 -14.95
C SER A 64 -63.03 28.07 -14.62
N GLN A 65 -63.38 27.30 -15.66
CA GLN A 65 -63.49 25.85 -15.59
C GLN A 65 -62.20 25.32 -14.99
N GLN A 66 -62.29 24.78 -13.78
CA GLN A 66 -61.18 24.14 -13.10
C GLN A 66 -60.83 22.89 -13.92
N PRO A 67 -59.61 22.76 -14.48
CA PRO A 67 -59.26 21.55 -15.21
C PRO A 67 -59.35 20.34 -14.26
N PRO A 68 -59.71 19.14 -14.78
CA PRO A 68 -59.80 17.94 -13.95
C PRO A 68 -58.51 17.75 -13.18
N GLY A 69 -58.62 17.54 -11.87
CA GLY A 69 -57.46 17.37 -10.99
C GLY A 69 -56.49 16.33 -11.56
N PHE A 70 -55.20 16.65 -11.56
CA PHE A 70 -54.18 15.70 -11.92
C PHE A 70 -54.32 14.45 -11.02
N PRO A 71 -54.29 13.23 -11.57
CA PRO A 71 -54.25 12.04 -10.74
C PRO A 71 -53.03 12.13 -9.79
N PRO A 72 -53.14 11.62 -8.55
CA PRO A 72 -52.02 11.65 -7.62
C PRO A 72 -50.79 11.00 -8.27
N ALA A 73 -49.64 11.68 -8.18
CA ALA A 73 -48.40 11.18 -8.75
C ALA A 73 -48.16 9.74 -8.26
N PRO A 74 -47.85 8.78 -9.16
CA PRO A 74 -47.63 7.40 -8.74
C PRO A 74 -46.48 7.37 -7.74
N LYS A 75 -46.75 6.87 -6.53
CA LYS A 75 -45.74 6.73 -5.48
C LYS A 75 -44.69 5.74 -5.98
N SER A 76 -43.56 6.25 -6.43
CA SER A 76 -42.54 5.42 -7.06
C SER A 76 -41.86 4.54 -6.00
N ASN A 77 -41.75 3.26 -6.32
CA ASN A 77 -41.24 2.23 -5.42
C ASN A 77 -39.69 2.27 -5.37
N ASN A 78 -39.13 3.43 -5.05
CA ASN A 78 -37.68 3.72 -5.13
C ASN A 78 -36.85 2.83 -4.20
N LYS A 79 -37.47 2.21 -3.19
CA LYS A 79 -36.80 1.22 -2.32
C LYS A 79 -36.25 0.06 -3.15
N LYS A 80 -37.00 -0.46 -4.13
CA LYS A 80 -36.53 -1.58 -4.98
C LYS A 80 -35.33 -1.17 -5.83
N ILE A 81 -35.33 0.05 -6.37
CA ILE A 81 -34.22 0.59 -7.17
C ILE A 81 -32.99 0.81 -6.27
N ILE A 82 -33.17 1.34 -5.06
CA ILE A 82 -32.08 1.52 -4.08
C ILE A 82 -31.48 0.16 -3.72
N PHE A 83 -32.29 -0.87 -3.46
CA PHE A 83 -31.78 -2.22 -3.18
C PHE A 83 -31.02 -2.83 -4.37
N ILE A 84 -31.47 -2.61 -5.60
CA ILE A 84 -30.76 -3.07 -6.80
C ILE A 84 -29.42 -2.35 -6.95
N VAL A 85 -29.40 -1.02 -6.82
CA VAL A 85 -28.17 -0.22 -6.94
C VAL A 85 -27.16 -0.59 -5.84
N VAL A 86 -27.61 -0.72 -4.59
CA VAL A 86 -26.75 -1.15 -3.47
C VAL A 86 -26.23 -2.58 -3.70
N GLY A 87 -27.08 -3.49 -4.20
CA GLY A 87 -26.67 -4.86 -4.54
C GLY A 87 -25.61 -4.91 -5.64
N VAL A 88 -25.77 -4.11 -6.70
CA VAL A 88 -24.78 -4.01 -7.79
C VAL A 88 -23.47 -3.41 -7.28
N ILE A 89 -23.52 -2.34 -6.47
CA ILE A 89 -22.32 -1.73 -5.88
C ILE A 89 -21.61 -2.71 -4.96
N ALA A 90 -22.34 -3.43 -4.10
CA ALA A 90 -21.78 -4.45 -3.23
C ALA A 90 -21.14 -5.59 -4.04
N ALA A 91 -21.78 -6.06 -5.11
CA ALA A 91 -21.23 -7.08 -5.99
C ALA A 91 -19.96 -6.62 -6.71
N LEU A 92 -19.89 -5.36 -7.16
CA LEU A 92 -18.69 -4.77 -7.76
C LEU A 92 -17.55 -4.65 -6.74
N ILE A 93 -17.84 -4.20 -5.52
CA ILE A 93 -16.83 -4.12 -4.44
C ILE A 93 -16.32 -5.51 -4.08
N ILE A 94 -17.20 -6.50 -3.92
CA ILE A 94 -16.82 -7.90 -3.65
C ILE A 94 -16.01 -8.47 -4.82
N GLY A 95 -16.39 -8.17 -6.06
CA GLY A 95 -15.65 -8.55 -7.26
C GLY A 95 -14.24 -7.96 -7.30
N ILE A 96 -14.10 -6.66 -7.02
CA ILE A 96 -12.80 -5.98 -6.97
C ILE A 96 -11.95 -6.53 -5.82
N ILE A 97 -12.51 -6.73 -4.63
CA ILE A 97 -11.81 -7.35 -3.50
C ILE A 97 -11.39 -8.78 -3.88
N GLY A 98 -12.26 -9.55 -4.53
CA GLY A 98 -11.95 -10.88 -5.05
C GLY A 98 -10.78 -10.86 -6.03
N VAL A 99 -10.75 -9.91 -6.98
CA VAL A 99 -9.65 -9.74 -7.93
C VAL A 99 -8.36 -9.27 -7.25
N VAL A 100 -8.44 -8.40 -6.23
CA VAL A 100 -7.26 -7.95 -5.47
C VAL A 100 -6.70 -9.09 -4.63
N VAL A 101 -7.55 -9.85 -3.94
CA VAL A 101 -7.15 -11.05 -3.18
C VAL A 101 -6.58 -12.11 -4.12
N LEU A 102 -7.19 -12.29 -5.30
CA LEU A 102 -6.65 -13.15 -6.35
C LEU A 102 -5.28 -12.64 -6.81
N TYR A 103 -5.13 -11.37 -7.13
CA TYR A 103 -3.83 -10.83 -7.55
C TYR A 103 -2.75 -10.97 -6.47
N LEU A 104 -3.10 -10.77 -5.20
CA LEU A 104 -2.20 -10.96 -4.07
C LEU A 104 -1.86 -12.44 -3.82
N ALA A 105 -2.78 -13.35 -4.11
CA ALA A 105 -2.57 -14.80 -3.95
C ALA A 105 -1.91 -15.47 -5.16
N PHE A 106 -2.06 -14.89 -6.36
CA PHE A 106 -1.62 -15.44 -7.65
C PHE A 106 -0.55 -14.59 -8.34
N GLY A 107 0.06 -13.63 -7.63
CA GLY A 107 0.96 -12.61 -8.14
C GLY A 107 2.24 -13.18 -8.75
N GLN A 108 2.27 -13.29 -10.08
CA GLN A 108 3.55 -13.37 -10.81
C GLN A 108 4.14 -11.97 -10.86
N GLY A 109 5.40 -11.80 -10.46
CA GLY A 109 6.00 -10.49 -10.50
C GLY A 109 7.49 -10.50 -10.26
N THR A 110 8.16 -9.53 -10.87
CA THR A 110 9.53 -9.19 -10.48
C THR A 110 9.44 -8.38 -9.18
N VAL A 111 10.00 -8.89 -8.10
CA VAL A 111 10.08 -8.22 -6.79
C VAL A 111 11.53 -7.94 -6.44
N THR A 112 11.78 -6.99 -5.54
CA THR A 112 13.13 -6.77 -5.00
C THR A 112 13.59 -8.02 -4.24
N ALA A 113 14.87 -8.37 -4.34
CA ALA A 113 15.43 -9.53 -3.64
C ALA A 113 15.27 -9.44 -2.11
N THR A 114 15.21 -8.23 -1.55
CA THR A 114 14.98 -7.97 -0.13
C THR A 114 13.52 -8.08 0.30
N ASP A 115 12.58 -8.10 -0.65
CA ASP A 115 11.13 -8.08 -0.38
C ASP A 115 10.50 -9.48 -0.41
N VAL A 116 11.29 -10.50 -0.78
CA VAL A 116 10.86 -11.91 -0.81
C VAL A 116 10.50 -12.41 0.58
N LYS A 117 9.51 -13.28 0.64
CA LYS A 117 8.95 -13.81 1.88
C LYS A 117 9.02 -15.32 1.90
N MET A 118 9.03 -15.87 3.10
CA MET A 118 8.85 -17.31 3.31
C MET A 118 7.55 -17.78 2.62
N GLY A 119 7.65 -18.81 1.80
CA GLY A 119 6.59 -19.36 0.96
C GLY A 119 6.57 -18.83 -0.47
N ASP A 120 7.38 -17.81 -0.82
CA ASP A 120 7.46 -17.33 -2.20
C ASP A 120 8.21 -18.35 -3.07
N CYS A 121 7.60 -18.71 -4.20
CA CYS A 121 8.22 -19.55 -5.21
C CYS A 121 8.86 -18.70 -6.31
N LEU A 122 10.02 -19.12 -6.80
CA LEU A 122 10.84 -18.42 -7.77
C LEU A 122 10.86 -19.16 -9.11
N SER A 123 10.57 -18.44 -10.21
CA SER A 123 10.52 -19.07 -11.53
C SER A 123 11.89 -19.55 -12.01
N GLU A 124 12.94 -18.89 -11.53
CA GLU A 124 14.33 -19.15 -11.84
C GLU A 124 15.20 -18.80 -10.62
N ILE A 125 16.33 -19.48 -10.46
CA ILE A 125 17.33 -19.11 -9.44
C ILE A 125 18.27 -18.07 -10.03
N PRO A 126 18.49 -16.92 -9.37
CA PRO A 126 19.43 -15.90 -9.85
C PRO A 126 20.86 -16.45 -9.97
N SER A 127 21.52 -16.18 -11.09
CA SER A 127 22.92 -16.59 -11.33
C SER A 127 23.95 -15.50 -11.03
N ASP A 128 23.49 -14.27 -10.79
CA ASP A 128 24.36 -13.12 -10.60
C ASP A 128 24.91 -13.03 -9.18
N THR A 129 26.12 -12.49 -9.03
CA THR A 129 26.72 -12.20 -7.72
C THR A 129 26.01 -11.08 -6.97
N LYS A 130 25.23 -10.25 -7.67
CA LYS A 130 24.40 -9.19 -7.10
C LYS A 130 22.98 -9.32 -7.62
N VAL A 131 22.06 -9.71 -6.75
CA VAL A 131 20.66 -9.92 -7.08
C VAL A 131 19.85 -8.72 -6.60
N LEU A 132 19.38 -7.90 -7.54
CA LEU A 132 18.50 -6.76 -7.22
C LEU A 132 17.04 -7.19 -7.14
N THR A 133 16.63 -8.07 -8.05
CA THR A 133 15.25 -8.51 -8.19
C THR A 133 15.19 -9.98 -8.49
N VAL A 134 14.11 -10.63 -8.06
CA VAL A 134 13.79 -12.01 -8.39
C VAL A 134 12.40 -12.09 -9.01
N LYS A 135 12.16 -13.15 -9.79
CA LYS A 135 10.84 -13.41 -10.38
C LYS A 135 10.08 -14.40 -9.54
N THR A 136 9.01 -13.94 -8.88
CA THR A 136 8.10 -14.81 -8.16
C THR A 136 7.07 -15.42 -9.10
N ILE A 137 6.69 -16.66 -8.79
CA ILE A 137 5.72 -17.48 -9.50
C ILE A 137 4.81 -18.16 -8.48
N ASP A 138 3.65 -18.61 -8.94
CA ASP A 138 2.68 -19.34 -8.15
C ASP A 138 3.27 -20.73 -7.94
N CYS A 139 3.37 -21.17 -6.70
CA CYS A 139 3.92 -22.48 -6.37
C CYS A 139 3.16 -23.63 -7.04
N ALA A 140 1.88 -23.46 -7.43
CA ALA A 140 1.13 -24.45 -8.19
C ALA A 140 1.67 -24.64 -9.63
N LYS A 141 2.47 -23.70 -10.13
CA LYS A 141 3.19 -23.80 -11.40
C LYS A 141 4.60 -24.36 -11.17
N PRO A 142 5.22 -24.95 -12.21
CA PRO A 142 6.62 -25.37 -12.12
C PRO A 142 7.52 -24.18 -11.78
N HIS A 143 8.31 -24.32 -10.73
CA HIS A 143 9.21 -23.28 -10.24
C HIS A 143 10.56 -23.89 -9.85
N ALA A 144 11.60 -23.06 -9.92
CA ALA A 144 12.99 -23.47 -9.73
C ALA A 144 13.48 -23.34 -8.28
N GLY A 145 12.69 -22.72 -7.40
CA GLY A 145 12.95 -22.77 -5.97
C GLY A 145 11.88 -22.12 -5.12
N GLU A 146 11.98 -22.33 -3.81
CA GLU A 146 11.04 -21.82 -2.82
C GLU A 146 11.80 -21.23 -1.64
N VAL A 147 11.42 -20.02 -1.23
CA VAL A 147 11.94 -19.38 -0.02
C VAL A 147 11.33 -20.10 1.19
N PHE A 148 12.14 -20.82 1.95
CA PHE A 148 11.64 -21.55 3.12
C PHE A 148 11.96 -20.86 4.45
N ALA A 149 12.87 -19.88 4.45
CA ALA A 149 13.17 -19.07 5.63
C ALA A 149 13.73 -17.69 5.24
N VAL A 150 13.41 -16.68 6.05
CA VAL A 150 14.04 -15.36 6.02
C VAL A 150 14.52 -15.05 7.42
N LEU A 151 15.83 -15.09 7.62
CA LEU A 151 16.48 -14.97 8.92
C LEU A 151 17.02 -13.56 9.09
N GLN A 152 16.58 -12.85 10.13
CA GLN A 152 17.05 -11.49 10.39
C GLN A 152 18.31 -11.48 11.23
N MET A 153 19.38 -10.88 10.71
CA MET A 153 20.62 -10.67 11.45
C MET A 153 20.45 -9.53 12.48
N PRO A 154 21.17 -9.58 13.61
CA PRO A 154 21.25 -8.44 14.51
C PRO A 154 21.75 -7.18 13.79
N GLY A 155 21.25 -6.01 14.21
CA GLY A 155 21.74 -4.72 13.71
C GLY A 155 23.15 -4.38 14.22
N GLY A 156 23.70 -3.28 13.69
CA GLY A 156 25.06 -2.81 13.97
C GLY A 156 25.83 -2.50 12.69
N ASP A 157 27.15 -2.40 12.81
CA ASP A 157 28.06 -2.26 11.66
C ASP A 157 27.99 -3.51 10.77
N PHE A 158 28.36 -3.37 9.49
CA PHE A 158 28.38 -4.51 8.57
C PHE A 158 29.35 -5.59 9.09
N PRO A 159 28.85 -6.81 9.36
CA PRO A 159 29.61 -7.81 10.10
C PRO A 159 30.69 -8.49 9.26
N GLY A 160 30.70 -8.27 7.94
CA GLY A 160 31.61 -8.91 7.01
C GLY A 160 31.13 -10.30 6.58
N GLN A 161 31.71 -10.78 5.47
CA GLN A 161 31.25 -11.98 4.78
C GLN A 161 31.30 -13.24 5.67
N SER A 162 32.39 -13.44 6.43
CA SER A 162 32.55 -14.65 7.25
C SER A 162 31.44 -14.81 8.31
N THR A 163 30.99 -13.71 8.93
CA THR A 163 29.88 -13.76 9.89
C THR A 163 28.54 -14.01 9.20
N ILE A 164 28.35 -13.47 8.00
CA ILE A 164 27.17 -13.75 7.17
C ILE A 164 27.12 -15.23 6.79
N ASP A 165 28.25 -15.81 6.35
CA ASP A 165 28.33 -17.22 5.97
C ASP A 165 28.00 -18.14 7.17
N THR A 166 28.56 -17.85 8.34
CA THR A 166 28.23 -18.59 9.58
C THR A 166 26.75 -18.41 9.96
N TYR A 167 26.15 -17.26 9.68
CA TYR A 167 24.73 -17.04 9.92
C TYR A 167 23.86 -17.84 8.94
N ALA A 168 24.30 -17.96 7.69
CA ALA A 168 23.64 -18.73 6.63
C ALA A 168 23.64 -20.24 6.91
N ASP A 169 24.56 -20.77 7.73
CA ASP A 169 24.52 -22.18 8.17
C ASP A 169 23.20 -22.56 8.87
N LYS A 170 22.45 -21.57 9.38
CA LYS A 170 21.10 -21.76 9.93
C LYS A 170 20.05 -22.14 8.89
N CYS A 171 20.32 -21.96 7.60
CA CYS A 171 19.40 -22.34 6.53
C CYS A 171 19.16 -23.86 6.49
N SER A 172 20.20 -24.68 6.69
CA SER A 172 20.07 -26.15 6.68
C SER A 172 19.10 -26.69 7.76
N PRO A 173 19.26 -26.37 9.06
CA PRO A 173 18.29 -26.81 10.07
C PRO A 173 16.90 -26.17 9.90
N ALA A 174 16.81 -24.96 9.31
CA ALA A 174 15.52 -24.37 8.95
C ALA A 174 14.82 -25.16 7.85
N LEU A 175 15.53 -25.65 6.82
CA LEU A 175 14.97 -26.51 5.79
C LEU A 175 14.45 -27.82 6.37
N ALA A 176 15.25 -28.46 7.25
CA ALA A 176 14.84 -29.69 7.93
C ALA A 176 13.54 -29.51 8.74
N SER A 177 13.31 -28.32 9.28
CA SER A 177 12.08 -27.99 10.01
C SER A 177 10.91 -27.66 9.08
N TYR A 178 11.18 -27.05 7.93
CA TYR A 178 10.16 -26.63 6.96
C TYR A 178 9.65 -27.78 6.09
N SER A 179 10.58 -28.56 5.54
CA SER A 179 10.33 -29.73 4.70
C SER A 179 11.37 -30.82 5.01
N PRO A 180 11.09 -31.70 5.98
CA PRO A 180 12.01 -32.81 6.30
C PRO A 180 12.31 -33.70 5.10
N SER A 181 11.34 -33.90 4.20
CA SER A 181 11.49 -34.73 3.00
C SER A 181 12.52 -34.17 2.01
N SER A 182 12.66 -32.83 1.95
CA SER A 182 13.64 -32.15 1.09
C SER A 182 15.08 -32.42 1.51
N MET A 183 15.34 -32.81 2.77
CA MET A 183 16.68 -33.13 3.25
C MET A 183 17.26 -34.41 2.62
N THR A 184 16.40 -35.27 2.07
CA THR A 184 16.76 -36.54 1.43
C THR A 184 16.46 -36.53 -0.08
N ASP A 185 16.03 -35.39 -0.62
CA ASP A 185 15.72 -35.22 -2.03
C ASP A 185 16.95 -34.64 -2.75
N ASP A 186 17.65 -35.46 -3.52
CA ASP A 186 18.85 -35.05 -4.25
C ASP A 186 18.58 -33.99 -5.34
N SER A 187 17.31 -33.76 -5.70
CA SER A 187 16.90 -32.67 -6.59
C SER A 187 16.78 -31.31 -5.90
N VAL A 188 16.93 -31.28 -4.56
CA VAL A 188 16.87 -30.07 -3.74
C VAL A 188 18.27 -29.62 -3.33
N GLN A 189 18.59 -28.34 -3.56
CA GLN A 189 19.82 -27.73 -3.06
C GLN A 189 19.52 -26.44 -2.29
N LEU A 190 20.49 -25.99 -1.50
CA LEU A 190 20.41 -24.72 -0.77
C LEU A 190 21.02 -23.59 -1.61
N TYR A 191 20.24 -22.53 -1.78
CA TYR A 191 20.69 -21.26 -2.29
C TYR A 191 20.38 -20.18 -1.24
N VAL A 192 21.31 -19.25 -1.04
CA VAL A 192 21.19 -18.25 0.02
C VAL A 192 21.43 -16.86 -0.58
N LEU A 193 20.45 -15.99 -0.40
CA LEU A 193 20.63 -14.54 -0.58
C LEU A 193 20.97 -13.94 0.78
N TYR A 194 21.91 -13.01 0.78
CA TYR A 194 22.42 -12.38 1.99
C TYR A 194 22.71 -10.89 1.74
N PRO A 195 22.74 -10.06 2.79
CA PRO A 195 22.94 -8.62 2.62
C PRO A 195 24.38 -8.34 2.17
N THR A 196 24.54 -7.32 1.32
CA THR A 196 25.86 -6.74 1.00
C THR A 196 26.12 -5.53 1.89
N ALA A 197 27.33 -4.98 1.87
CA ALA A 197 27.60 -3.73 2.59
C ALA A 197 26.66 -2.60 2.13
N GLU A 198 26.39 -2.52 0.83
CA GLU A 198 25.51 -1.50 0.25
C GLU A 198 24.04 -1.66 0.66
N THR A 199 23.51 -2.89 0.71
CA THR A 199 22.13 -3.11 1.17
C THR A 199 22.04 -3.00 2.69
N TRP A 200 23.12 -3.33 3.41
CA TRP A 200 23.21 -3.14 4.86
C TRP A 200 23.09 -1.66 5.27
N ASP A 201 23.72 -0.75 4.52
CA ASP A 201 23.56 0.70 4.75
C ASP A 201 22.12 1.19 4.49
N GLN A 202 21.33 0.42 3.74
CA GLN A 202 19.91 0.68 3.47
C GLN A 202 18.96 -0.05 4.45
N GLY A 203 19.51 -0.76 5.43
CA GLY A 203 18.73 -1.46 6.45
C GLY A 203 18.46 -2.94 6.16
N ASP A 204 19.00 -3.50 5.08
CA ASP A 204 18.89 -4.94 4.79
C ASP A 204 19.71 -5.76 5.80
N ARG A 205 19.03 -6.65 6.51
CA ARG A 205 19.61 -7.57 7.49
C ARG A 205 19.20 -9.02 7.22
N ALA A 206 18.58 -9.28 6.07
CA ALA A 206 17.91 -10.54 5.82
C ALA A 206 18.85 -11.55 5.14
N VAL A 207 19.01 -12.72 5.76
CA VAL A 207 19.53 -13.92 5.10
C VAL A 207 18.34 -14.76 4.66
N THR A 208 18.11 -14.79 3.35
CA THR A 208 16.99 -15.51 2.73
C THR A 208 17.46 -16.87 2.25
N CYS A 209 16.87 -17.92 2.81
CA CYS A 209 17.17 -19.30 2.50
C CYS A 209 16.17 -19.84 1.47
N ILE A 210 16.70 -20.33 0.34
CA ILE A 210 15.93 -20.82 -0.81
C ILE A 210 16.31 -22.28 -1.05
N ALA A 211 15.29 -23.13 -1.20
CA ALA A 211 15.45 -24.50 -1.65
C ALA A 211 15.28 -24.50 -3.17
N THR A 212 16.32 -24.82 -3.92
CA THR A 212 16.26 -24.91 -5.38
C THR A 212 15.71 -26.27 -5.80
N LEU A 213 15.13 -26.35 -6.99
CA LEU A 213 14.49 -27.54 -7.55
C LEU A 213 15.02 -27.78 -8.97
N ASP A 214 15.73 -28.89 -9.17
CA ASP A 214 16.21 -29.32 -10.49
C ASP A 214 15.84 -30.79 -10.77
N PRO A 215 14.85 -31.07 -11.65
CA PRO A 215 14.14 -30.11 -12.49
C PRO A 215 13.08 -29.28 -11.73
N PRO A 216 12.69 -28.11 -12.26
CA PRO A 216 11.58 -27.32 -11.72
C PRO A 216 10.28 -28.14 -11.59
N ARG A 217 9.56 -28.00 -10.48
CA ARG A 217 8.32 -28.74 -10.20
C ARG A 217 7.26 -27.87 -9.54
N SER A 218 6.02 -28.35 -9.56
CA SER A 218 4.86 -27.70 -8.93
C SER A 218 4.66 -28.19 -7.50
N GLY A 219 3.96 -27.38 -6.70
CA GLY A 219 3.61 -27.63 -5.30
C GLY A 219 4.64 -27.07 -4.34
N SER A 220 4.18 -26.55 -3.20
CA SER A 220 5.08 -26.07 -2.14
C SER A 220 5.76 -27.24 -1.44
N LEU A 221 7.01 -27.06 -1.05
CA LEU A 221 7.80 -27.99 -0.25
C LEU A 221 7.23 -28.20 1.16
N LYS A 222 6.42 -27.26 1.67
CA LYS A 222 5.80 -27.37 2.99
C LYS A 222 4.80 -28.53 3.11
N GLY A 223 4.29 -29.02 1.97
CA GLY A 223 3.20 -30.00 1.90
C GLY A 223 1.81 -29.38 1.83
#